data_AF-A0A7K2CS26-F1
#
_entry.id   AF-A0A7K2CS26-F1
#
_cell.length_a   1.000
_cell.length_b   1.000
_cell.length_c   1.000
_cell.angle_alpha   90.00
_cell.angle_beta   90.00
_cell.angle_gamma   90.00
#
_symmetry.space_group_name_H-M   'P 1'
#
loop_
_entity.id
_entity.type
_entity.pdbx_description
1 polymer ?
#
loop_
_entity_poly.entity_id
_entity_poly.type
_entity_poly.pdbx_seq_one_letter_code
_entity_poly.pdbx_strand_id
1 'polypeptide(L)' 'MAFGAGGPHYCLGAHLARMELRLMIGELARRFPAMSLDGEPEFLCSNFVAGLESLPVRLA' A
#
# COMPACT_ATOMS: atom_id res chain seq x y z
N MET A 1 -1.77 7.62 -13.01
CA MET A 1 -0.55 8.42 -12.78
C MET A 1 -0.30 8.57 -11.28
N ALA A 2 0.21 7.53 -10.58
CA ALA A 2 0.24 7.52 -9.11
C ALA A 2 1.22 8.52 -8.47
N PHE A 3 2.30 8.88 -9.17
CA PHE A 3 3.33 9.82 -8.71
C PHE A 3 3.36 11.12 -9.55
N GLY A 4 2.27 11.41 -10.26
CA GLY A 4 2.21 12.47 -11.27
C GLY A 4 2.62 11.99 -12.68
N ALA A 5 2.68 12.93 -13.62
CA ALA A 5 2.87 12.69 -15.07
C ALA A 5 4.31 12.94 -15.57
N GLY A 6 5.29 13.02 -14.67
CA GLY A 6 6.70 13.27 -15.03
C GLY A 6 7.05 14.74 -15.28
N GLY A 7 6.18 15.68 -14.91
CA GLY A 7 6.46 17.12 -14.96
C GLY A 7 7.20 17.65 -13.73
N PRO A 8 7.33 18.99 -13.57
CA PRO A 8 8.09 19.63 -12.48
C PRO A 8 7.63 19.26 -11.06
N HIS A 9 6.38 18.84 -10.91
CA HIS A 9 5.79 18.38 -9.64
C HIS A 9 5.68 16.85 -9.56
N TYR A 10 6.51 16.12 -10.30
CA TYR A 10 6.64 14.68 -10.09
C TYR A 10 6.99 14.40 -8.63
N CYS A 11 6.39 13.35 -8.06
CA CYS A 11 6.57 13.05 -6.65
C CYS A 11 8.05 12.85 -6.33
N LEU A 12 8.60 13.76 -5.52
CA LEU A 12 9.99 13.71 -5.06
C LEU A 12 10.30 12.39 -4.33
N GLY A 13 9.32 11.85 -3.62
CA GLY A 13 9.42 10.60 -2.86
C GLY A 13 9.19 9.33 -3.69
N ALA A 14 8.97 9.39 -5.00
CA ALA A 14 8.55 8.21 -5.78
C ALA A 14 9.54 7.03 -5.69
N HIS A 15 10.84 7.31 -5.63
CA HIS A 15 11.86 6.26 -5.48
C HIS A 15 11.86 5.65 -4.08
N LEU A 16 11.73 6.49 -3.04
CA LEU A 16 11.66 6.04 -1.65
C LEU A 16 10.39 5.20 -1.43
N ALA A 17 9.22 5.70 -1.82
CA ALA A 17 7.95 4.99 -1.67
C ALA A 17 7.97 3.61 -2.35
N ARG A 18 8.59 3.50 -3.55
CA ARG A 18 8.75 2.19 -4.22
C ARG A 18 9.67 1.25 -3.46
N MET A 19 10.74 1.77 -2.86
CA MET A 19 11.66 0.97 -2.05
C MET A 19 10.96 0.46 -0.79
N GLU A 20 10.28 1.35 -0.08
CA GLU A 20 9.53 1.02 1.13
C GLU A 20 8.44 -0.02 0.84
N LEU A 21 7.65 0.16 -0.22
CA LEU A 21 6.61 -0.80 -0.61
C LEU A 21 7.19 -2.18 -0.93
N ARG A 22 8.31 -2.24 -1.67
CA ARG A 22 8.97 -3.51 -2.00
C ARG A 22 9.45 -4.22 -0.75
N LEU A 23 10.11 -3.50 0.17
CA LEU A 23 10.62 -4.06 1.41
C LEU A 23 9.47 -4.50 2.32
N MET A 24 8.51 -3.62 2.57
CA MET A 24 7.40 -3.89 3.48
C MET A 24 6.55 -5.08 3.02
N ILE A 25 6.10 -5.08 1.75
CA ILE A 25 5.27 -6.17 1.22
C ILE A 25 6.07 -7.47 1.11
N GLY A 26 7.32 -7.38 0.66
CA GLY A 26 8.20 -8.54 0.54
C GLY A 26 8.48 -9.22 1.88
N GLU A 27 8.82 -8.44 2.91
CA GLU A 27 9.07 -8.97 4.25
C GLU A 27 7.81 -9.49 4.92
N LEU A 28 6.66 -8.81 4.73
CA LEU A 28 5.38 -9.28 5.23
C LEU A 28 5.01 -10.66 4.64
N ALA A 29 5.11 -10.80 3.32
CA ALA A 29 4.82 -12.06 2.63
C ALA A 29 5.79 -13.19 3.01
N ARG A 30 7.09 -12.86 3.19
CA ARG A 30 8.10 -13.81 3.62
C ARG A 30 7.88 -14.29 5.06
N ARG A 31 7.47 -13.38 5.95
CA ARG A 31 7.27 -13.67 7.37
C ARG A 31 5.96 -14.41 7.65
N PHE A 32 4.90 -14.10 6.92
CA PHE A 32 3.57 -14.69 7.08
C PHE A 32 3.07 -15.28 5.75
N PRO A 33 3.65 -16.40 5.29
CA PRO A 33 3.34 -16.98 3.98
C PRO A 33 1.89 -17.50 3.89
N ALA A 34 1.24 -17.75 5.02
CA ALA A 34 -0.15 -18.18 5.11
C ALA A 34 -1.12 -17.05 5.51
N MET A 35 -0.70 -15.78 5.40
CA MET A 35 -1.57 -14.64 5.66
C MET A 35 -2.80 -14.65 4.75
N SER A 36 -3.98 -14.43 5.33
CA SER A 36 -5.24 -14.35 4.60
C SER A 36 -6.09 -13.18 5.08
N LEU A 37 -7.07 -12.76 4.26
CA LEU A 37 -8.09 -11.81 4.71
C LEU A 37 -8.95 -12.43 5.80
N ASP A 38 -9.34 -11.64 6.79
CA ASP A 38 -10.20 -12.03 7.93
C ASP A 38 -11.44 -11.13 8.00
N GLY A 39 -11.93 -10.69 6.83
CA GLY A 39 -13.05 -9.76 6.68
C GLY A 39 -12.96 -8.97 5.37
N GLU A 40 -14.00 -8.17 5.11
CA GLU A 40 -14.01 -7.27 3.96
C GLU A 40 -13.17 -6.02 4.21
N PRO A 41 -12.45 -5.49 3.21
CA PRO A 41 -11.74 -4.22 3.33
C PRO A 41 -12.71 -3.04 3.44
N GLU A 42 -12.39 -2.08 4.29
CA GLU A 42 -13.10 -0.79 4.35
C GLU A 42 -12.25 0.28 3.68
N PHE A 43 -12.86 1.09 2.81
CA PHE A 43 -12.18 2.15 2.08
C PHE A 43 -12.46 3.50 2.71
N LEU A 44 -11.46 4.39 2.67
CA LEU A 44 -11.63 5.77 3.09
C LEU A 44 -12.72 6.46 2.24
N CYS A 45 -13.65 7.13 2.91
CA CYS A 45 -14.57 8.06 2.24
C CYS A 45 -13.83 9.36 1.88
N SER A 46 -13.04 9.32 0.80
CA SER A 46 -12.22 10.43 0.33
C SER A 46 -12.32 10.62 -1.18
N ASN A 47 -12.38 11.88 -1.62
CA ASN A 47 -12.25 12.27 -3.03
C ASN A 47 -10.81 12.62 -3.42
N PHE A 48 -9.86 12.57 -2.47
CA PHE A 48 -8.47 12.96 -2.69
C PHE A 48 -7.51 11.77 -2.59
N VAL A 49 -7.72 10.87 -1.63
CA VAL A 49 -6.87 9.71 -1.38
C VAL A 49 -7.65 8.42 -1.65
N ALA A 50 -7.14 7.59 -2.55
CA ALA A 50 -7.62 6.22 -2.71
C ALA A 50 -6.89 5.33 -1.70
N GLY A 51 -7.48 5.12 -0.51
CA GLY A 51 -6.86 4.37 0.57
C GLY A 51 -7.84 3.46 1.30
N LEU A 52 -7.28 2.51 2.05
CA LEU A 52 -8.01 1.63 2.95
C LEU A 52 -8.09 2.28 4.33
N GLU A 53 -9.28 2.27 4.92
CA GLU A 53 -9.51 2.60 6.32
C GLU A 53 -9.16 1.42 7.21
N SER A 54 -9.56 0.21 6.83
CA SER A 54 -9.22 -1.02 7.52
C SER A 54 -9.04 -2.19 6.54
N LEU A 55 -8.12 -3.11 6.88
CA LEU A 55 -7.90 -4.36 6.14
C LEU A 55 -7.68 -5.50 7.16
N PRO A 56 -8.74 -6.18 7.58
CA PRO A 56 -8.62 -7.30 8.52
C PRO A 56 -7.82 -8.44 7.91
N VAL A 57 -6.77 -8.89 8.60
CA VAL A 57 -5.94 -10.02 8.18
C VAL A 57 -5.69 -10.98 9.32
N ARG A 58 -5.62 -12.26 8.97
CA ARG A 58 -5.16 -13.33 9.85
C ARG A 58 -3.71 -13.63 9.52
N LEU A 59 -2.86 -13.56 10.53
CA LEU A 59 -1.46 -13.97 10.44
C LEU A 59 -1.37 -15.41 10.97
N ALA A 60 -0.89 -16.32 10.13
CA ALA A 60 -0.68 -17.73 10.46
C ALA A 60 0.81 -18.06 10.40
#